data_AF-A0A2K6JMD0-F1
#
_entry.id   AF-A0A2K6JMD0-F1
#
_cell.length_a   1.000
_cell.length_b   1.000
_cell.length_c   1.000
_cell.angle_alpha   90.00
_cell.angle_beta   90.00
_cell.angle_gamma   90.00
#
_symmetry.space_group_name_H-M   'P 1'
#
loop_
_entity.id
_entity.type
_entity.pdbx_description
1 polymer ?
#
loop_
_entity_poly.entity_id
_entity_poly.type
_entity_poly.pdbx_seq_one_letter_code
_entity_poly.pdbx_strand_id
1 'polypeptide(L)'
;MVECLRNKNYKELIQQTITPATYHIAFGPVIDGDQGEFLNYDIMLGVNQGEGLKFVDGIVDNEDGVTSNDFDFSVSNFVDNLYGYPEGKDTLRETIKFMYTDWADKENPETRRKTLVALFTDHQWVAPPWPPPTCTEMKPSWADSAHGDEVPYVFGIPMVGPTELFSCNFSKNDVMLSAVVMTYW
;
A
#
# COMPACT_ATOMS: atom_id res chain seq x y z
N MET A 1 -19.00 24.22 -20.26
CA MET A 1 -18.73 23.45 -19.02
C MET A 1 -17.54 24.01 -18.24
N VAL A 2 -16.32 23.95 -18.79
CA VAL A 2 -15.09 24.42 -18.11
C VAL A 2 -15.18 25.89 -17.67
N GLU A 3 -15.72 26.77 -18.51
CA GLU A 3 -15.92 28.20 -18.16
C GLU A 3 -16.84 28.40 -16.95
N CYS A 4 -17.85 27.53 -16.78
CA CYS A 4 -18.72 27.56 -15.61
C CYS A 4 -17.94 27.18 -14.34
N LEU A 5 -17.09 26.15 -14.42
CA LEU A 5 -16.24 25.72 -13.30
C LEU A 5 -15.19 26.78 -12.93
N ARG A 6 -14.63 27.50 -13.91
CA ARG A 6 -13.69 28.61 -13.67
C ARG A 6 -14.31 29.78 -12.89
N ASN A 7 -15.63 29.94 -12.98
CA ASN A 7 -16.36 31.00 -12.28
C ASN A 7 -16.76 30.61 -10.84
N LYS A 8 -16.45 29.39 -10.40
CA LYS A 8 -16.70 28.92 -9.02
C LYS A 8 -15.54 29.24 -8.10
N ASN A 9 -15.82 29.39 -6.81
CA ASN A 9 -14.76 29.52 -5.81
C ASN A 9 -14.05 28.16 -5.67
N TYR A 10 -12.71 28.15 -5.62
CA TYR A 10 -11.94 26.90 -5.50
C TYR A 10 -12.35 26.07 -4.27
N LYS A 11 -12.80 26.72 -3.17
CA LYS A 11 -13.31 26.02 -1.98
C LYS A 11 -14.55 25.19 -2.30
N GLU A 12 -15.44 25.70 -3.15
CA GLU A 12 -16.63 24.96 -3.59
C GLU A 12 -16.24 23.73 -4.40
N LEU A 13 -15.12 23.77 -5.13
CA LEU A 13 -14.64 22.65 -5.94
C LEU A 13 -14.03 21.55 -5.08
N ILE A 14 -13.16 21.89 -4.12
CA ILE A 14 -12.46 20.89 -3.29
C ILE A 14 -13.34 20.26 -2.20
N GLN A 15 -14.48 20.88 -1.88
CA GLN A 15 -15.40 20.39 -0.85
C GLN A 15 -16.39 19.34 -1.37
N GLN A 16 -16.40 19.05 -2.68
CA GLN A 16 -17.29 18.05 -3.25
C GLN A 16 -16.78 16.63 -2.97
N THR A 17 -17.66 15.77 -2.47
CA THR A 17 -17.36 14.34 -2.34
C THR A 17 -17.52 13.66 -3.69
N ILE A 18 -16.41 13.27 -4.31
CA ILE A 18 -16.38 12.55 -5.58
C ILE A 18 -15.65 11.23 -5.34
N THR A 19 -16.41 10.14 -5.32
CA THR A 19 -15.87 8.80 -5.03
C THR A 19 -15.63 8.05 -6.35
N PRO A 20 -14.35 7.75 -6.71
CA PRO A 20 -14.04 6.92 -7.87
C PRO A 20 -14.39 5.44 -7.61
N ALA A 21 -14.23 4.61 -8.64
CA ALA A 21 -14.20 3.16 -8.44
C ALA A 21 -13.08 2.78 -7.45
N THR A 22 -13.27 1.70 -6.70
CA THR A 22 -12.26 1.18 -5.77
C THR A 22 -10.93 0.98 -6.50
N TYR A 23 -9.82 1.37 -5.87
CA TYR A 23 -8.45 1.35 -6.43
C TYR A 23 -8.20 2.27 -7.64
N HIS A 24 -9.15 3.15 -7.98
CA HIS A 24 -9.00 4.15 -9.04
C HIS A 24 -9.03 5.57 -8.48
N ILE A 25 -8.61 6.52 -9.30
CA ILE A 25 -8.62 7.95 -8.97
C ILE A 25 -9.67 8.69 -9.80
N ALA A 26 -10.35 9.67 -9.20
CA ALA A 26 -11.31 10.52 -9.91
C ALA A 26 -10.62 11.67 -10.67
N PHE A 27 -9.55 12.21 -10.10
CA PHE A 27 -8.76 13.29 -10.67
C PHE A 27 -7.27 12.95 -10.58
N GLY A 28 -6.59 12.94 -11.72
CA GLY A 28 -5.16 12.63 -11.80
C GLY A 28 -4.64 12.77 -13.23
N PRO A 29 -3.43 12.27 -13.51
CA PRO A 29 -2.86 12.27 -14.86
C PRO A 29 -3.79 11.59 -15.87
N VAL A 30 -3.88 12.14 -17.08
CA VAL A 30 -4.68 11.60 -18.19
C VAL A 30 -3.79 11.43 -19.42
N ILE A 31 -4.10 10.44 -20.25
CA ILE A 31 -3.46 10.27 -21.56
C ILE A 31 -4.10 11.30 -22.51
N ASP A 32 -3.48 12.46 -22.63
CA ASP A 32 -3.94 13.58 -23.47
C ASP A 32 -3.41 13.54 -24.91
N GLY A 33 -2.49 12.61 -25.20
CA GLY A 33 -2.02 12.31 -26.56
C GLY A 33 -0.57 12.69 -26.84
N ASP A 34 0.13 13.30 -25.88
CA ASP A 34 1.55 13.55 -25.99
C ASP A 34 2.32 12.29 -25.57
N GLN A 35 3.09 11.71 -26.49
CA GLN A 35 3.87 10.51 -26.21
C GLN A 35 4.93 10.83 -25.14
N GLY A 36 4.84 10.16 -24.00
CA GLY A 36 5.84 10.22 -22.94
C GLY A 36 7.13 9.57 -23.41
N GLU A 37 8.06 10.37 -23.91
CA GLU A 37 9.44 9.92 -24.09
C GLU A 37 10.18 10.03 -22.75
N PHE A 38 10.55 8.89 -22.19
CA PHE A 38 11.46 8.87 -21.05
C PHE A 38 12.89 9.14 -21.55
N LEU A 39 13.47 10.24 -21.10
CA LEU A 39 14.90 10.49 -21.27
C LEU A 39 15.70 9.49 -20.42
N ASN A 40 16.93 9.20 -20.85
CA ASN A 40 17.81 8.28 -20.15
C ASN A 40 18.36 8.95 -18.87
N TYR A 41 17.85 8.54 -17.71
CA TYR A 41 18.29 8.98 -16.40
C TYR A 41 18.81 7.80 -15.59
N ASP A 42 19.73 8.07 -14.66
CA ASP A 42 20.03 7.13 -13.58
C ASP A 42 18.85 7.12 -12.60
N ILE A 43 18.19 5.98 -12.45
CA ILE A 43 16.98 5.82 -11.66
C ILE A 43 17.25 4.82 -10.53
N MET A 44 16.87 5.19 -9.31
CA MET A 44 16.78 4.27 -8.18
C MET A 44 15.33 4.23 -7.70
N LEU A 45 14.82 3.02 -7.52
CA LEU A 45 13.44 2.71 -7.18
C LEU A 45 13.41 1.54 -6.20
N GLY A 46 12.37 1.47 -5.37
CA GLY A 46 12.19 0.44 -4.37
C GLY A 46 10.76 0.47 -3.83
N VAL A 47 10.43 -0.50 -2.98
CA VAL A 47 9.15 -0.58 -2.29
C VAL A 47 9.36 -1.13 -0.89
N ASN A 48 8.37 -0.96 -0.03
CA ASN A 48 8.35 -1.50 1.31
C ASN A 48 7.76 -2.91 1.34
N GLN A 49 8.06 -3.67 2.40
CA GLN A 49 7.67 -5.08 2.51
C GLN A 49 6.14 -5.29 2.62
N GLY A 50 5.42 -4.36 3.23
CA GLY A 50 4.00 -4.46 3.58
C GLY A 50 3.19 -3.26 3.13
N GLU A 51 3.39 -2.78 1.90
CA GLU A 51 2.64 -1.67 1.28
C GLU A 51 1.13 -1.84 1.45
N GLY A 52 0.65 -3.08 1.31
CA GLY A 52 -0.75 -3.47 1.43
C GLY A 52 -1.31 -3.54 2.86
N LEU A 53 -0.66 -2.96 3.87
CA LEU A 53 -1.13 -3.02 5.27
C LEU A 53 -2.60 -2.59 5.42
N LYS A 54 -3.02 -1.54 4.70
CA LYS A 54 -4.40 -1.03 4.77
C LYS A 54 -5.44 -1.90 4.06
N PHE A 55 -5.02 -2.89 3.28
CA PHE A 55 -5.94 -3.79 2.59
C PHE A 55 -6.69 -4.72 3.55
N VAL A 56 -6.06 -5.09 4.68
CA VAL A 56 -6.67 -5.96 5.71
C VAL A 56 -7.32 -5.17 6.86
N ASP A 57 -7.42 -3.84 6.74
CA ASP A 57 -8.00 -3.00 7.79
C ASP A 57 -9.49 -3.36 8.01
N GLY A 58 -9.89 -3.53 9.28
CA GLY A 58 -11.26 -3.90 9.66
C GLY A 58 -11.64 -5.39 9.52
N ILE A 59 -10.78 -6.26 8.98
CA ILE A 59 -11.02 -7.72 8.91
C ILE A 59 -10.06 -8.55 9.78
N VAL A 60 -9.07 -7.91 10.40
CA VAL A 60 -8.16 -8.55 11.36
C VAL A 60 -8.86 -8.65 12.71
N ASP A 61 -8.89 -9.84 13.29
CA ASP A 61 -9.48 -10.09 14.60
C ASP A 61 -8.55 -9.69 15.77
N ASN A 62 -9.01 -9.88 17.01
CA ASN A 62 -8.24 -9.55 18.21
C ASN A 62 -7.03 -10.48 18.45
N GLU A 63 -6.93 -11.59 17.71
CA GLU A 63 -5.81 -12.54 17.75
C GLU A 63 -4.90 -12.35 16.52
N ASP A 64 -4.97 -11.17 15.89
CA ASP A 64 -4.17 -10.79 14.73
C ASP A 64 -4.38 -11.70 13.49
N GLY A 65 -5.50 -12.41 13.43
CA GLY A 65 -5.86 -13.35 12.38
C GLY A 65 -6.87 -12.81 11.36
N VAL A 66 -6.98 -13.49 10.21
CA VAL A 66 -8.08 -13.31 9.26
C VAL A 66 -8.82 -14.63 9.07
N THR A 67 -10.15 -14.59 9.02
CA THR A 67 -10.98 -15.80 8.82
C THR A 67 -10.91 -16.30 7.38
N SER A 68 -11.26 -17.58 7.14
CA SER A 68 -11.31 -18.11 5.77
C SER A 68 -12.36 -17.40 4.91
N ASN A 69 -13.47 -16.96 5.53
CA ASN A 69 -14.54 -16.27 4.82
C ASN A 69 -14.10 -14.86 4.40
N ASP A 70 -13.42 -14.14 5.29
CA ASP A 70 -12.90 -12.80 5.01
C ASP A 70 -11.77 -12.85 3.98
N PHE A 71 -10.96 -13.91 4.00
CA PHE A 71 -9.96 -14.17 2.96
C PHE A 71 -10.60 -14.35 1.58
N ASP A 72 -11.55 -15.27 1.46
CA ASP A 72 -12.25 -15.55 0.20
C ASP A 72 -13.00 -14.31 -0.32
N PHE A 73 -13.65 -13.57 0.58
CA PHE A 73 -14.35 -12.33 0.26
C PHE A 73 -13.38 -11.24 -0.24
N SER A 74 -12.27 -11.04 0.47
CA SER A 74 -11.24 -10.06 0.10
C SER A 74 -10.65 -10.34 -1.28
N VAL A 75 -10.31 -11.60 -1.57
CA VAL A 75 -9.81 -12.01 -2.89
C VAL A 75 -10.86 -11.81 -3.98
N SER A 76 -12.13 -12.18 -3.74
CA SER A 76 -13.19 -11.96 -4.72
C SER A 76 -13.39 -10.48 -5.01
N ASN A 77 -13.53 -9.66 -3.97
CA ASN A 77 -13.74 -8.23 -4.10
C ASN A 77 -12.55 -7.54 -4.79
N PHE A 78 -11.32 -7.98 -4.51
CA PHE A 78 -10.12 -7.52 -5.20
C PHE A 78 -10.19 -7.79 -6.71
N VAL A 79 -10.51 -9.02 -7.10
CA VAL A 79 -10.65 -9.40 -8.51
C VAL A 79 -11.78 -8.63 -9.20
N ASP A 80 -12.91 -8.48 -8.51
CA ASP A 80 -14.09 -7.78 -9.02
C ASP A 80 -13.80 -6.30 -9.33
N ASN A 81 -13.06 -5.61 -8.46
CA ASN A 81 -12.77 -4.18 -8.62
C ASN A 81 -11.66 -3.90 -9.65
N LEU A 82 -10.67 -4.79 -9.80
CA LEU A 82 -9.52 -4.54 -10.67
C LEU A 82 -9.69 -5.11 -12.08
N TYR A 83 -10.29 -6.29 -12.19
CA TYR A 83 -10.43 -6.98 -13.48
C TYR A 83 -11.85 -6.90 -14.04
N GLY A 84 -12.85 -6.54 -13.23
CA GLY A 84 -14.24 -6.44 -13.67
C GLY A 84 -14.85 -7.81 -13.96
N TYR A 85 -15.37 -8.02 -15.17
CA TYR A 85 -15.95 -9.29 -15.62
C TYR A 85 -15.31 -9.77 -16.93
N PRO A 86 -14.04 -10.19 -16.92
CA PRO A 86 -13.42 -10.81 -18.09
C PRO A 86 -13.97 -12.23 -18.28
N GLU A 87 -13.91 -12.75 -19.51
CA GLU A 87 -14.09 -14.19 -19.74
C GLU A 87 -13.07 -14.96 -18.89
N GLY A 88 -13.55 -15.94 -18.10
CA GLY A 88 -12.67 -16.72 -17.21
C GLY A 88 -12.40 -16.11 -15.83
N LYS A 89 -13.18 -15.11 -15.40
CA LYS A 89 -13.09 -14.50 -14.06
C LYS A 89 -13.03 -15.51 -12.91
N ASP A 90 -13.88 -16.55 -12.96
CA ASP A 90 -13.91 -17.56 -11.90
C ASP A 90 -12.59 -18.34 -11.84
N THR A 91 -12.01 -18.66 -12.99
CA THR A 91 -10.67 -19.26 -13.08
C THR A 91 -9.61 -18.34 -12.49
N LEU A 92 -9.66 -17.04 -12.78
CA LEU A 92 -8.73 -16.06 -12.23
C LEU A 92 -8.85 -15.98 -10.70
N ARG A 93 -10.07 -15.88 -10.18
CA ARG A 93 -10.34 -15.82 -8.73
C ARG A 93 -9.82 -17.06 -8.01
N GLU A 94 -10.14 -18.26 -8.51
CA GLU A 94 -9.68 -19.51 -7.91
C GLU A 94 -8.16 -19.68 -8.02
N THR A 95 -7.55 -19.23 -9.11
CA THR A 95 -6.09 -19.26 -9.28
C THR A 95 -5.39 -18.33 -8.29
N ILE A 96 -5.87 -17.09 -8.12
CA ILE A 96 -5.29 -16.15 -7.16
C ILE A 96 -5.43 -16.69 -5.73
N LYS A 97 -6.63 -17.16 -5.37
CA LYS A 97 -6.89 -17.80 -4.09
C LYS A 97 -5.94 -18.97 -3.84
N PHE A 98 -5.72 -19.82 -4.86
CA PHE A 98 -4.79 -20.94 -4.78
C PHE A 98 -3.34 -20.48 -4.56
N MET A 99 -2.88 -19.46 -5.30
CA MET A 99 -1.51 -18.96 -5.22
C MET A 99 -1.18 -18.30 -3.87
N TYR A 100 -2.15 -17.61 -3.28
CA TYR A 100 -1.99 -16.91 -1.98
C TYR A 100 -2.50 -17.71 -0.78
N THR A 101 -2.77 -19.01 -0.97
CA THR A 101 -2.97 -19.95 0.14
C THR A 101 -1.64 -20.58 0.49
N ASP A 102 -1.22 -20.47 1.75
CA ASP A 102 -0.13 -21.30 2.26
C ASP A 102 -0.64 -22.73 2.47
N TRP A 103 -0.28 -23.64 1.57
CA TRP A 103 -0.72 -25.03 1.62
C TRP A 103 -0.03 -25.85 2.71
N ALA A 104 1.11 -25.39 3.23
CA ALA A 104 1.80 -26.05 4.34
C ALA A 104 1.15 -25.72 5.68
N ASP A 105 0.51 -24.56 5.79
CA ASP A 105 -0.11 -24.08 7.03
C ASP A 105 -1.49 -23.42 6.79
N LYS A 106 -2.35 -24.13 6.06
CA LYS A 106 -3.61 -23.60 5.51
C LYS A 106 -4.60 -23.06 6.55
N GLU A 107 -4.63 -23.67 7.73
CA GLU A 107 -5.59 -23.32 8.78
C GLU A 107 -5.13 -22.13 9.63
N ASN A 108 -3.89 -21.66 9.46
CA ASN A 108 -3.32 -20.58 10.26
C ASN A 108 -3.91 -19.21 9.85
N PRO A 109 -4.64 -18.54 10.76
CA PRO A 109 -5.30 -17.27 10.46
C PRO A 109 -4.31 -16.10 10.30
N GLU A 110 -3.15 -16.12 10.96
CA GLU A 110 -2.11 -15.11 10.78
C GLU A 110 -1.45 -15.24 9.39
N THR A 111 -1.24 -16.47 8.94
CA THR A 111 -0.67 -16.74 7.61
C THR A 111 -1.61 -16.21 6.52
N ARG A 112 -2.93 -16.42 6.66
CA ARG A 112 -3.93 -15.81 5.77
C ARG A 112 -3.88 -14.27 5.76
N ARG A 113 -3.71 -13.65 6.93
CA ARG A 113 -3.53 -12.18 7.00
C ARG A 113 -2.29 -11.75 6.22
N LYS A 114 -1.15 -12.41 6.44
CA LYS A 114 0.12 -12.10 5.76
C LYS A 114 -0.01 -12.25 4.24
N THR A 115 -0.66 -13.31 3.76
CA THR A 115 -0.82 -13.51 2.30
C THR A 115 -1.81 -12.53 1.67
N LEU A 116 -2.81 -12.01 2.38
CA LEU A 116 -3.63 -10.90 1.87
C LEU A 116 -2.86 -9.59 1.74
N VAL A 117 -2.04 -9.25 2.75
CA VAL A 117 -1.15 -8.09 2.66
C VAL A 117 -0.18 -8.25 1.49
N ALA A 118 0.38 -9.45 1.31
CA ALA A 118 1.26 -9.76 0.18
C ALA A 118 0.52 -9.65 -1.17
N LEU A 119 -0.69 -10.20 -1.30
CA LEU A 119 -1.51 -10.11 -2.52
C LEU A 119 -1.68 -8.66 -2.98
N PHE A 120 -2.06 -7.78 -2.05
CA PHE A 120 -2.28 -6.39 -2.38
C PHE A 120 -0.96 -5.66 -2.67
N THR A 121 0.07 -5.97 -1.89
CA THR A 121 1.43 -5.45 -2.11
C THR A 121 1.88 -5.84 -3.51
N ASP A 122 2.02 -7.13 -3.83
CA ASP A 122 2.55 -7.66 -5.09
C ASP A 122 1.85 -7.11 -6.35
N HIS A 123 0.53 -6.92 -6.28
CA HIS A 123 -0.21 -6.42 -7.44
C HIS A 123 -0.05 -4.90 -7.62
N GLN A 124 -0.06 -4.13 -6.54
CA GLN A 124 0.00 -2.66 -6.62
C GLN A 124 1.45 -2.14 -6.59
N TRP A 125 2.39 -2.94 -6.09
CA TRP A 125 3.81 -2.64 -5.87
C TRP A 125 4.66 -3.93 -6.01
N VAL A 126 5.82 -3.88 -6.67
CA VAL A 126 6.69 -5.08 -6.83
C VAL A 126 7.76 -5.10 -5.73
N ALA A 127 7.70 -6.05 -4.78
CA ALA A 127 8.57 -6.07 -3.59
C ALA A 127 9.68 -7.13 -3.56
N PRO A 128 10.95 -6.73 -3.35
CA PRO A 128 11.96 -7.56 -2.70
C PRO A 128 11.85 -7.45 -1.15
N PRO A 129 12.12 -8.52 -0.38
CA PRO A 129 12.02 -8.50 1.08
C PRO A 129 13.16 -7.71 1.74
N TRP A 130 12.83 -6.77 2.63
CA TRP A 130 13.78 -6.02 3.47
C TRP A 130 13.21 -5.86 4.89
N PRO A 131 14.03 -5.90 5.97
CA PRO A 131 13.52 -5.84 7.35
C PRO A 131 12.81 -4.51 7.68
N PRO A 132 11.75 -4.54 8.50
CA PRO A 132 10.91 -3.38 8.75
C PRO A 132 11.52 -2.40 9.77
N PRO A 133 11.46 -1.09 9.51
CA PRO A 133 11.51 -0.10 10.57
C PRO A 133 10.18 -0.05 11.31
N THR A 134 10.25 0.00 12.64
CA THR A 134 9.10 0.16 13.53
C THR A 134 9.02 1.62 13.94
N CYS A 135 7.91 2.29 13.64
CA CYS A 135 7.32 3.25 14.57
C CYS A 135 6.07 3.92 13.98
N THR A 136 4.90 3.52 14.47
CA THR A 136 3.94 4.44 15.10
C THR A 136 3.25 3.66 16.22
N GLU A 137 2.83 4.29 17.33
CA GLU A 137 1.98 3.62 18.34
C GLU A 137 0.63 3.16 17.73
N MET A 138 0.26 3.70 16.56
CA MET A 138 -0.94 3.35 15.81
C MET A 138 -0.75 2.16 14.85
N LYS A 139 0.49 1.69 14.65
CA LYS A 139 0.80 0.56 13.78
C LYS A 139 0.62 -0.74 14.55
N PRO A 140 -0.12 -1.74 14.02
CA PRO A 140 -0.23 -3.04 14.66
C PRO A 140 1.14 -3.68 14.87
N SER A 141 1.34 -4.36 16.01
CA SER A 141 2.63 -4.99 16.37
C SER A 141 3.10 -6.04 15.37
N TRP A 142 2.17 -6.62 14.61
CA TRP A 142 2.43 -7.65 13.62
C TRP A 142 2.79 -7.12 12.22
N ALA A 143 2.71 -5.81 12.00
CA ALA A 143 2.84 -5.20 10.69
C ALA A 143 4.31 -4.98 10.29
N ASP A 144 4.65 -5.41 9.07
CA ASP A 144 5.92 -5.10 8.40
C ASP A 144 5.96 -3.64 7.91
N SER A 145 7.02 -3.22 7.20
CA SER A 145 7.20 -1.85 6.68
C SER A 145 6.04 -1.48 5.76
N ALA A 146 5.22 -0.52 6.16
CA ALA A 146 4.02 -0.09 5.45
C ALA A 146 4.33 1.05 4.48
N HIS A 147 3.33 1.44 3.69
CA HIS A 147 3.46 2.55 2.75
C HIS A 147 3.88 3.85 3.46
N GLY A 148 4.99 4.45 2.99
CA GLY A 148 5.54 5.70 3.52
C GLY A 148 6.45 5.55 4.75
N ASP A 149 6.66 4.33 5.26
CA ASP A 149 7.54 4.10 6.42
C ASP A 149 9.02 4.41 6.14
N GLU A 150 9.43 4.50 4.88
CA GLU A 150 10.78 4.88 4.46
C GLU A 150 11.03 6.39 4.57
N VAL A 151 9.97 7.21 4.47
CA VAL A 151 10.04 8.68 4.38
C VAL A 151 10.86 9.30 5.54
N PRO A 152 10.65 8.94 6.82
CA PRO A 152 11.43 9.51 7.92
C PRO A 152 12.94 9.24 7.79
N TYR A 153 13.33 8.08 7.23
CA TYR A 153 14.72 7.67 7.09
C TYR A 153 15.42 8.40 5.95
N VAL A 154 14.71 8.61 4.83
CA VAL A 154 15.18 9.42 3.69
C VAL A 154 15.45 10.86 4.12
N PHE A 155 14.62 11.42 5.00
CA PHE A 155 14.73 12.80 5.45
C PHE A 155 15.55 13.00 6.73
N GLY A 156 16.22 11.98 7.27
CA GLY A 156 17.10 12.16 8.43
C GLY A 156 16.38 12.38 9.76
N ILE A 157 15.06 12.14 9.83
CA ILE A 157 14.24 12.43 11.03
C ILE A 157 14.76 11.72 12.29
N PRO A 158 15.20 10.44 12.25
CA PRO A 158 15.77 9.78 13.42
C PRO A 158 16.93 10.53 14.09
N MET A 159 17.70 11.32 13.33
CA MET A 159 18.83 12.10 13.87
C MET A 159 18.41 13.30 14.70
N VAL A 160 17.22 13.84 14.43
CA VAL A 160 16.63 14.98 15.17
C VAL A 160 15.78 14.49 16.34
N GLY A 161 15.22 13.28 16.22
CA GLY A 161 14.31 12.69 17.19
C GLY A 161 12.84 12.88 16.82
N PRO A 162 11.90 12.52 17.72
CA PRO A 162 10.46 12.64 17.46
C PRO A 162 10.05 14.08 17.12
N THR A 163 9.17 14.24 16.12
CA THR A 163 8.62 15.53 15.68
C THR A 163 7.09 15.53 15.76
N GLU A 164 6.44 16.67 15.55
CA GLU A 164 4.96 16.74 15.50
C GLU A 164 4.37 15.88 14.37
N LEU A 165 5.08 15.76 13.24
CA LEU A 165 4.65 14.98 12.08
C LEU A 165 5.02 13.49 12.22
N PHE A 166 6.20 13.21 12.77
CA PHE A 166 6.71 11.86 13.02
C PHE A 166 6.99 11.68 14.51
N SER A 167 5.94 11.34 15.25
CA SER A 167 5.98 11.15 16.72
C SER A 167 6.66 9.84 17.16
N CYS A 168 7.49 9.27 16.29
CA CYS A 168 8.13 7.98 16.44
C CYS A 168 9.26 8.05 17.47
N ASN A 169 9.34 7.08 18.38
CA ASN A 169 10.46 6.98 19.29
C ASN A 169 11.62 6.24 18.63
N PHE A 170 12.49 6.99 17.95
CA PHE A 170 13.59 6.41 17.18
C PHE A 170 14.69 5.82 18.07
N SER A 171 15.06 4.58 17.75
CA SER A 171 16.18 3.87 18.37
C SER A 171 17.52 4.28 17.75
N LYS A 172 18.63 3.86 18.38
CA LYS A 172 19.97 4.04 17.79
C LYS A 172 20.14 3.32 16.45
N ASN A 173 19.41 2.21 16.24
CA ASN A 173 19.43 1.50 14.96
C ASN A 173 18.75 2.34 13.88
N ASP A 174 17.71 3.09 14.21
CA ASP A 174 17.01 3.96 13.27
C ASP A 174 17.88 5.14 12.83
N VAL A 175 18.65 5.70 13.76
CA VAL A 175 19.68 6.71 13.45
C VAL A 175 20.71 6.16 12.46
N MET A 176 21.20 4.94 12.70
CA MET A 176 22.17 4.30 11.81
C MET A 176 21.55 3.99 10.43
N LEU A 177 20.34 3.45 10.40
CA LEU A 177 19.64 3.14 9.16
C LEU A 177 19.39 4.41 8.34
N SER A 178 18.95 5.50 8.97
CA SER A 178 18.76 6.78 8.29
C SER A 178 20.08 7.34 7.74
N ALA A 179 21.19 7.21 8.47
CA ALA A 179 22.50 7.60 7.95
C ALA A 179 22.89 6.80 6.70
N VAL A 180 22.62 5.49 6.70
CA VAL A 180 22.89 4.61 5.55
C VAL A 180 22.02 5.00 4.35
N VAL A 181 20.71 5.18 4.55
CA VAL A 181 19.77 5.59 3.50
C VAL A 181 20.20 6.91 2.85
N MET A 182 20.50 7.93 3.65
CA MET A 182 20.98 9.24 3.14
C MET A 182 22.37 9.18 2.50
N THR A 183 23.15 8.13 2.74
CA THR A 183 24.45 7.95 2.07
C THR A 183 24.27 7.35 0.67
N TYR A 184 23.22 6.55 0.46
CA TYR A 184 22.90 5.96 -0.84
C TYR A 184 22.05 6.87 -1.72
N TRP A 185 21.23 7.75 -1.13
CA TRP A 185 20.46 8.78 -1.83
C TRP A 185 21.31 9.99 -2.22
#